data_AF-A0A328YI92-F1
#
_entry.id   AF-A0A328YI92-F1
#
_cell.length_a   1.000
_cell.length_b   1.000
_cell.length_c   1.000
_cell.angle_alpha   90.00
_cell.angle_beta   90.00
_cell.angle_gamma   90.00
#
_symmetry.space_group_name_H-M   'P 1'
#
loop_
_entity.id
_entity.type
_entity.pdbx_description
1 polymer ?
#
loop_
_entity_poly.entity_id
_entity_poly.type
_entity_poly.pdbx_seq_one_letter_code
_entity_poly.pdbx_strand_id
1 'polypeptide(L)'
;MKNQLETLNEVISKFTEAEKKLMNENRFPYIFSKAWVYLKMGPEKYRKQDAFSQPPLDFDDEDLEILAHGCRQVLQGVGLTKENPFSELDVLGFSALFRLFHFQKFDRKTEHNVVFKNKKGAIDIITFEHAVDGGQVVYYNFCEYLTID
;
A
#
# COMPACT_ATOMS: atom_id res chain seq x y z
N MET A 1 17.78 -4.60 -15.89
CA MET A 1 16.80 -4.28 -14.82
C MET A 1 15.88 -3.23 -15.40
N LYS A 2 14.55 -3.45 -15.41
CA LYS A 2 13.62 -2.46 -15.96
C LYS A 2 13.71 -1.16 -15.16
N ASN A 3 13.54 -0.03 -15.83
CA ASN A 3 13.46 1.24 -15.13
C ASN A 3 12.07 1.42 -14.48
N GLN A 4 11.93 2.47 -13.67
CA GLN A 4 10.69 2.73 -12.92
C GLN A 4 9.47 2.91 -13.84
N LEU A 5 9.64 3.67 -14.92
CA LEU A 5 8.56 3.99 -15.86
C LEU A 5 8.12 2.75 -16.65
N GLU A 6 9.08 1.92 -17.09
CA GLU A 6 8.80 0.63 -17.74
C GLU A 6 7.99 -0.27 -16.82
N THR A 7 8.38 -0.39 -15.55
CA THR A 7 7.66 -1.23 -14.58
C THR A 7 6.27 -0.70 -14.29
N LEU A 8 6.11 0.62 -14.14
CA LEU A 8 4.80 1.25 -13.94
C LEU A 8 3.88 0.98 -15.13
N ASN A 9 4.37 1.18 -16.35
CA ASN A 9 3.59 0.97 -17.57
C ASN A 9 3.13 -0.49 -17.71
N GLU A 10 3.97 -1.46 -17.32
CA GLU A 10 3.59 -2.87 -17.32
C GLU A 10 2.48 -3.19 -16.32
N VAL A 11 2.52 -2.59 -15.13
CA VAL A 11 1.43 -2.72 -14.15
C VAL A 11 0.14 -2.11 -14.70
N ILE A 12 0.21 -0.88 -15.19
CA ILE A 12 -0.95 -0.15 -15.74
C ILE A 12 -1.55 -0.89 -16.95
N SER A 13 -0.73 -1.56 -17.77
CA SER A 13 -1.23 -2.32 -18.93
C SER A 13 -2.15 -3.47 -18.56
N LYS A 14 -2.08 -3.95 -17.30
CA LYS A 14 -2.91 -5.04 -16.78
C LYS A 14 -4.19 -4.54 -16.11
N PHE A 15 -4.29 -3.23 -15.86
CA PHE A 15 -5.48 -2.64 -15.25
C PHE A 15 -6.64 -2.62 -16.24
N THR A 16 -7.81 -2.95 -15.73
CA THR A 16 -9.09 -2.67 -16.40
C THR A 16 -9.29 -1.16 -16.55
N GLU A 17 -10.22 -0.73 -17.41
CA GLU A 17 -10.55 0.70 -17.56
C GLU A 17 -11.07 1.32 -16.25
N ALA A 18 -11.79 0.53 -15.43
CA ALA A 18 -12.22 0.95 -14.10
C ALA A 18 -11.02 1.19 -13.18
N GLU A 19 -10.05 0.27 -13.15
CA GLU A 19 -8.83 0.41 -12.36
C GLU A 19 -7.94 1.56 -12.84
N LYS A 20 -7.88 1.85 -14.15
CA LYS A 20 -7.16 3.02 -14.67
C LYS A 20 -7.78 4.34 -14.22
N LYS A 21 -9.12 4.40 -14.07
CA LYS A 21 -9.79 5.56 -13.47
C LYS A 21 -9.43 5.69 -11.99
N LEU A 22 -9.57 4.59 -11.23
CA LEU A 22 -9.21 4.55 -9.81
C LEU A 22 -7.73 4.87 -9.57
N MET A 23 -6.83 4.47 -10.47
CA MET A 23 -5.40 4.75 -10.40
C MET A 23 -5.12 6.26 -10.32
N ASN A 24 -5.83 7.06 -11.12
CA ASN A 24 -5.68 8.52 -11.11
C ASN A 24 -6.27 9.13 -9.84
N GLU A 25 -7.49 8.72 -9.46
CA GLU A 25 -8.17 9.20 -8.25
C GLU A 25 -7.38 8.88 -6.98
N ASN A 26 -6.79 7.69 -6.90
CA ASN A 26 -6.07 7.18 -5.74
C ASN A 26 -4.56 7.40 -5.82
N ARG A 27 -4.11 8.27 -6.73
CA ARG A 27 -2.70 8.69 -6.87
C ARG A 27 -1.72 7.53 -6.94
N PHE A 28 -2.13 6.42 -7.56
CA PHE A 28 -1.33 5.20 -7.62
C PHE A 28 0.07 5.42 -8.24
N PRO A 29 0.28 6.22 -9.30
CA PRO A 29 1.62 6.46 -9.83
C PRO A 29 2.57 7.11 -8.81
N TYR A 30 2.06 8.00 -7.95
CA TYR A 30 2.85 8.61 -6.87
C TYR A 30 3.24 7.56 -5.83
N ILE A 31 2.27 6.79 -5.34
CA ILE A 31 2.48 5.70 -4.37
C ILE A 31 3.46 4.65 -4.92
N PHE A 32 3.27 4.24 -6.18
CA PHE A 32 4.18 3.34 -6.90
C PHE A 32 5.59 3.91 -6.95
N SER A 33 5.74 5.19 -7.27
CA SER A 33 7.06 5.81 -7.40
C SER A 33 7.83 5.79 -6.07
N LYS A 34 7.15 6.09 -4.96
CA LYS A 34 7.68 6.06 -3.60
C LYS A 34 8.06 4.64 -3.17
N ALA A 35 7.17 3.66 -3.41
CA ALA A 35 7.43 2.24 -3.13
C ALA A 35 8.65 1.71 -3.91
N TRP A 36 8.78 2.06 -5.18
CA TRP A 36 9.91 1.70 -6.02
C TRP A 36 11.24 2.25 -5.46
N VAL A 37 11.26 3.53 -5.09
CA VAL A 37 12.46 4.19 -4.56
C VAL A 37 12.85 3.58 -3.21
N TYR A 38 11.87 3.33 -2.33
CA TYR A 38 12.08 2.67 -1.05
C TYR A 38 12.76 1.30 -1.22
N LEU A 39 12.19 0.42 -2.06
CA LEU A 39 12.73 -0.91 -2.31
C LEU A 39 14.12 -0.88 -2.96
N LYS A 40 14.38 0.11 -3.83
CA LYS A 40 15.68 0.22 -4.52
C LYS A 40 16.80 0.74 -3.61
N MET A 41 16.48 1.67 -2.70
CA MET A 41 17.48 2.36 -1.88
C MET A 41 17.67 1.73 -0.51
N GLY A 42 16.65 1.03 -0.01
CA GLY A 42 16.58 0.56 1.36
C GLY A 42 16.16 1.66 2.35
N PRO A 43 15.74 1.26 3.56
CA PRO A 43 15.06 2.13 4.51
C PRO A 43 15.92 3.29 5.01
N GLU A 44 17.20 3.07 5.31
CA GLU A 44 18.07 4.13 5.83
C GLU A 44 18.32 5.25 4.83
N LYS A 45 18.61 4.90 3.57
CA LYS A 45 18.89 5.88 2.52
C LYS A 45 17.62 6.63 2.12
N TYR A 46 16.50 5.91 2.03
CA TYR A 46 15.19 6.50 1.79
C TYR A 46 14.86 7.53 2.89
N ARG A 47 14.97 7.14 4.17
CA ARG A 47 14.73 8.01 5.34
C ARG A 47 15.52 9.31 5.30
N LYS A 48 16.82 9.25 4.99
CA LYS A 48 17.70 10.43 4.93
C LYS A 48 17.31 11.45 3.85
N GLN A 49 16.59 11.02 2.82
CA GLN A 49 16.16 11.86 1.70
C GLN A 49 14.68 12.21 1.77
N ASP A 50 13.94 11.61 2.70
CA ASP A 50 12.53 11.81 2.86
C ASP A 50 12.24 13.01 3.77
N ALA A 51 11.36 13.91 3.30
CA ALA A 51 11.02 15.13 4.03
C ALA A 51 10.37 14.87 5.40
N PHE A 52 9.74 13.70 5.57
CA PHE A 52 9.08 13.28 6.81
C PHE A 52 9.89 12.24 7.58
N SER A 53 11.13 11.97 7.13
CA SER A 53 12.02 10.97 7.74
C SER A 53 11.34 9.60 7.92
N GLN A 54 10.52 9.18 6.95
CA GLN A 54 9.93 7.83 6.94
C GLN A 54 10.90 6.81 6.31
N PRO A 55 10.86 5.53 6.70
CA PRO A 55 10.16 5.01 7.89
C PRO A 55 10.83 5.51 9.18
N PRO A 56 10.15 5.48 10.35
CA PRO A 56 10.74 5.90 11.63
C PRO A 56 12.06 5.21 11.97
N LEU A 57 12.87 5.83 12.82
CA LEU A 57 14.21 5.31 13.19
C LEU A 57 14.12 4.10 14.13
N ASP A 58 13.05 4.00 14.91
CA ASP A 58 12.75 2.98 15.91
C ASP A 58 12.06 1.73 15.33
N PHE A 59 11.78 1.70 14.03
CA PHE A 59 11.29 0.51 13.34
C PHE A 59 12.37 -0.57 13.33
N ASP A 60 12.01 -1.77 13.76
CA ASP A 60 12.88 -2.94 13.73
C ASP A 60 12.85 -3.65 12.37
N ASP A 61 13.58 -4.76 12.25
CA ASP A 61 13.66 -5.51 10.99
C ASP A 61 12.31 -6.09 10.55
N GLU A 62 11.41 -6.44 11.50
CA GLU A 62 10.08 -6.96 11.20
C GLU A 62 9.18 -5.86 10.65
N ASP A 63 9.17 -4.69 11.29
CA ASP A 63 8.46 -3.52 10.80
C ASP A 63 8.91 -3.12 9.38
N LEU A 64 10.23 -3.14 9.15
CA LEU A 64 10.81 -2.80 7.85
C LEU A 64 10.47 -3.83 6.77
N GLU A 65 10.42 -5.11 7.12
CA GLU A 65 10.01 -6.16 6.18
C GLU A 65 8.51 -6.07 5.84
N ILE A 66 7.65 -5.71 6.81
CA ILE A 66 6.23 -5.42 6.56
C ILE A 66 6.08 -4.28 5.54
N LEU A 67 6.84 -3.20 5.68
CA LEU A 67 6.85 -2.11 4.71
C LEU A 67 7.35 -2.55 3.34
N ALA A 68 8.45 -3.31 3.29
CA ALA A 68 8.98 -3.83 2.04
C ALA A 68 7.96 -4.76 1.34
N HIS A 69 7.26 -5.60 2.11
CA HIS A 69 6.19 -6.46 1.63
C HIS A 69 5.04 -5.65 1.03
N GLY A 70 4.56 -4.62 1.73
CA GLY A 70 3.56 -3.69 1.21
C GLY A 70 4.02 -2.97 -0.06
N CYS A 71 5.26 -2.47 -0.11
CA CYS A 71 5.81 -1.86 -1.31
C CYS A 71 5.87 -2.84 -2.50
N ARG A 72 6.19 -4.11 -2.27
CA ARG A 72 6.19 -5.13 -3.34
C ARG A 72 4.78 -5.38 -3.89
N GLN A 73 3.77 -5.38 -3.03
CA GLN A 73 2.36 -5.46 -3.47
C GLN A 73 1.94 -4.23 -4.29
N VAL A 74 2.37 -3.01 -3.91
CA VAL A 74 2.17 -1.81 -4.75
C VAL A 74 2.77 -2.01 -6.14
N LEU A 75 4.00 -2.53 -6.23
CA LEU A 75 4.66 -2.79 -7.52
C LEU A 75 3.98 -3.91 -8.35
N GLN A 76 3.05 -4.65 -7.75
CA GLN A 76 2.21 -5.64 -8.42
C GLN A 76 0.84 -5.09 -8.84
N GLY A 77 0.51 -3.83 -8.50
CA GLY A 77 -0.78 -3.22 -8.82
C GLY A 77 -1.90 -3.59 -7.84
N VAL A 78 -1.55 -3.96 -6.62
CA VAL A 78 -2.50 -4.40 -5.58
C VAL A 78 -3.06 -3.21 -4.80
N GLY A 79 -4.31 -3.34 -4.34
CA GLY A 79 -4.92 -2.50 -3.32
C GLY A 79 -5.94 -1.48 -3.80
N LEU A 80 -6.12 -1.28 -5.11
CA LEU A 80 -7.08 -0.32 -5.67
C LEU A 80 -8.54 -0.79 -5.59
N THR A 81 -8.76 -2.09 -5.45
CA THR A 81 -10.10 -2.70 -5.47
C THR A 81 -10.22 -3.77 -4.38
N LYS A 82 -11.47 -4.11 -4.04
CA LYS A 82 -11.76 -5.19 -3.09
C LYS A 82 -11.46 -6.58 -3.66
N GLU A 83 -11.45 -6.71 -4.99
CA GLU A 83 -11.12 -7.96 -5.69
C GLU A 83 -9.61 -8.25 -5.68
N ASN A 84 -8.79 -7.20 -5.56
CA ASN A 84 -7.35 -7.31 -5.45
C ASN A 84 -6.82 -6.41 -4.31
N PRO A 85 -7.21 -6.68 -3.05
CA PRO A 85 -6.77 -5.91 -1.89
C PRO A 85 -5.33 -6.26 -1.54
N PHE A 86 -4.68 -5.41 -0.75
CA PHE A 86 -3.50 -5.82 -0.01
C PHE A 86 -3.84 -7.04 0.86
N SER A 87 -2.85 -7.87 1.17
CA SER A 87 -3.00 -8.98 2.10
C SER A 87 -1.73 -9.17 2.92
N GLU A 88 -1.79 -9.95 3.99
CA GLU A 88 -0.63 -10.24 4.85
C GLU A 88 -0.03 -8.96 5.48
N LEU A 89 -0.87 -7.93 5.62
CA LEU A 89 -0.61 -6.72 6.39
C LEU A 89 -1.73 -6.61 7.42
N ASP A 90 -1.36 -6.50 8.69
CA ASP A 90 -2.33 -6.09 9.70
C ASP A 90 -2.69 -4.60 9.51
N VAL A 91 -3.66 -4.11 10.28
CA VAL A 91 -4.13 -2.73 10.16
C VAL A 91 -3.02 -1.71 10.46
N LEU A 92 -2.10 -2.04 11.38
CA LEU A 92 -1.02 -1.15 11.78
C LEU A 92 0.05 -1.08 10.70
N GLY A 93 0.49 -2.22 10.17
CA GLY A 93 1.40 -2.33 9.04
C GLY A 93 0.85 -1.67 7.78
N PHE A 94 -0.44 -1.86 7.50
CA PHE A 94 -1.10 -1.18 6.39
C PHE A 94 -1.14 0.34 6.58
N SER A 95 -1.42 0.83 7.79
CA SER A 95 -1.37 2.26 8.09
C SER A 95 0.06 2.82 8.02
N ALA A 96 1.05 2.06 8.47
CA ALA A 96 2.47 2.42 8.40
C ALA A 96 2.97 2.51 6.95
N LEU A 97 2.51 1.59 6.08
CA LEU A 97 2.78 1.63 4.64
C LEU A 97 2.29 2.94 4.01
N PHE A 98 1.07 3.37 4.33
CA PHE A 98 0.56 4.64 3.80
C PHE A 98 1.26 5.86 4.40
N ARG A 99 1.68 5.78 5.66
CA ARG A 99 2.52 6.81 6.28
C ARG A 99 3.87 6.98 5.56
N LEU A 100 4.47 5.88 5.10
CA LEU A 100 5.69 5.91 4.26
C LEU A 100 5.51 6.74 2.98
N PHE A 101 4.28 6.83 2.48
CA PHE A 101 3.89 7.61 1.30
C PHE A 101 3.31 8.99 1.64
N HIS A 102 3.43 9.41 2.92
CA HIS A 102 2.91 10.67 3.47
C HIS A 102 1.39 10.76 3.55
N PHE A 103 0.72 9.62 3.68
CA PHE A 103 -0.70 9.56 3.90
C PHE A 103 -1.00 9.21 5.36
N GLN A 104 -1.96 9.91 5.95
CA GLN A 104 -2.48 9.61 7.27
C GLN A 104 -3.87 8.99 7.14
N LYS A 105 -4.19 8.04 8.02
CA LYS A 105 -5.53 7.44 8.07
C LYS A 105 -6.57 8.51 8.41
N PHE A 106 -7.60 8.63 7.58
CA PHE A 106 -8.71 9.56 7.77
C PHE A 106 -9.98 8.85 8.21
N ASP A 107 -10.38 7.80 7.49
CA ASP A 107 -11.58 7.00 7.78
C ASP A 107 -11.31 5.51 7.52
N ARG A 108 -12.09 4.62 8.15
CA ARG A 108 -12.03 3.18 7.91
C ARG A 108 -13.43 2.58 7.97
N LYS A 109 -13.73 1.77 6.96
CA LYS A 109 -14.86 0.84 6.95
C LYS A 109 -14.31 -0.57 6.87
N THR A 110 -15.01 -1.52 7.48
CA THR A 110 -14.60 -2.92 7.47
C THR A 110 -15.78 -3.79 7.05
N GLU A 111 -15.56 -4.61 6.03
CA GLU A 111 -16.49 -5.64 5.59
C GLU A 111 -16.04 -6.99 6.17
N HIS A 112 -16.88 -7.59 7.02
CA HIS A 112 -16.57 -8.83 7.73
C HIS A 112 -17.06 -10.06 6.98
N ASN A 113 -16.45 -11.23 7.26
CA ASN A 113 -16.83 -12.53 6.71
C ASN A 113 -16.65 -12.62 5.19
N VAL A 114 -15.67 -11.90 4.64
CA VAL A 114 -15.31 -11.96 3.23
C VAL A 114 -14.38 -13.16 2.99
N VAL A 115 -14.47 -13.76 1.79
CA VAL A 115 -13.55 -14.80 1.34
C VAL A 115 -12.62 -14.23 0.28
N PHE A 116 -11.31 -14.29 0.52
CA PHE A 116 -10.27 -13.89 -0.43
C PHE A 116 -9.23 -15.00 -0.52
N LYS A 117 -8.91 -15.46 -1.73
CA LYS A 117 -7.97 -16.58 -1.98
C LYS A 117 -8.23 -17.80 -1.07
N ASN A 118 -9.50 -18.20 -0.95
CA ASN A 118 -9.98 -19.32 -0.11
C ASN A 118 -9.78 -19.14 1.41
N LYS A 119 -9.44 -17.94 1.87
CA LYS A 119 -9.30 -17.61 3.29
C LYS A 119 -10.46 -16.73 3.73
N LYS A 120 -11.00 -16.99 4.93
CA LYS A 120 -12.07 -16.18 5.51
C LYS A 120 -11.46 -15.06 6.35
N GLY A 121 -11.97 -13.85 6.20
CA GLY A 121 -11.44 -12.68 6.91
C GLY A 121 -12.35 -11.47 6.82
N ALA A 122 -11.73 -10.30 6.89
CA ALA A 122 -12.37 -9.02 6.68
C ALA A 122 -11.60 -8.20 5.64
N ILE A 123 -12.29 -7.32 4.92
CA ILE A 123 -11.67 -6.30 4.07
C ILE A 123 -11.81 -4.95 4.75
N ASP A 124 -10.68 -4.32 5.02
CA ASP A 124 -10.59 -2.93 5.39
C ASP A 124 -10.55 -2.04 4.17
N ILE A 125 -11.44 -1.06 4.16
CA ILE A 125 -11.53 0.01 3.19
C ILE A 125 -11.10 1.27 3.92
N ILE A 126 -9.87 1.72 3.68
CA ILE A 126 -9.30 2.84 4.41
C ILE A 126 -9.17 4.03 3.48
N THR A 127 -9.77 5.15 3.91
CA THR A 127 -9.53 6.46 3.31
C THR A 127 -8.32 7.06 4.00
N PHE A 128 -7.32 7.45 3.22
CA PHE A 128 -6.18 8.19 3.70
C PHE A 128 -6.14 9.58 3.10
N GLU A 129 -5.57 10.52 3.84
CA GLU A 129 -5.39 11.90 3.45
C GLU A 129 -3.90 12.23 3.36
N HIS A 130 -3.48 12.88 2.29
CA HIS A 130 -2.09 13.25 2.09
C HIS A 130 -1.70 14.44 2.97
N ALA A 131 -0.60 14.32 3.71
CA ALA A 131 -0.22 15.26 4.76
C ALA A 131 0.14 16.67 4.27
N VAL A 132 0.40 16.87 2.97
CA VAL A 132 0.82 18.17 2.41
C VAL A 132 -0.33 18.93 1.77
N ASP A 133 -1.17 18.25 0.99
CA ASP A 133 -2.18 18.89 0.13
C ASP A 133 -3.62 18.46 0.46
N GLY A 134 -3.82 17.61 1.47
CA GLY A 134 -5.14 17.14 1.89
C GLY A 134 -5.84 16.23 0.88
N GLY A 135 -5.15 15.78 -0.18
CA GLY A 135 -5.73 14.89 -1.18
C GLY A 135 -6.05 13.53 -0.59
N GLN A 136 -7.26 13.02 -0.85
CA GLN A 136 -7.71 11.75 -0.30
C GLN A 136 -7.57 10.59 -1.29
N VAL A 137 -7.24 9.41 -0.77
CA VAL A 137 -7.14 8.15 -1.51
C VAL A 137 -7.80 7.03 -0.72
N VAL A 138 -8.31 6.01 -1.38
CA VAL A 138 -8.96 4.85 -0.80
C VAL A 138 -8.25 3.58 -1.25
N TYR A 139 -7.85 2.75 -0.30
CA TYR A 139 -7.20 1.47 -0.57
C TYR A 139 -7.78 0.36 0.30
N TYR A 140 -7.66 -0.86 -0.21
CA TYR A 140 -8.28 -2.06 0.34
C TYR A 140 -7.23 -3.01 0.92
N ASN A 141 -7.44 -3.52 2.12
CA ASN A 141 -6.58 -4.51 2.77
C ASN A 141 -7.39 -5.67 3.33
N PHE A 142 -7.03 -6.90 2.99
CA PHE A 142 -7.64 -8.12 3.50
C PHE A 142 -6.88 -8.62 4.74
N CYS A 143 -7.62 -8.73 5.84
CA CYS A 143 -7.16 -9.26 7.11
C CYS A 143 -7.80 -10.64 7.32
N GLU A 144 -7.00 -11.71 7.23
CA GLU A 144 -7.43 -13.08 7.50
C GLU A 144 -7.84 -13.25 8.97
N TYR A 145 -8.90 -14.02 9.23
CA TYR A 145 -9.24 -14.41 10.60
C TYR A 145 -8.28 -15.51 11.07
N LEU A 146 -7.78 -15.37 12.29
CA LEU A 146 -7.05 -16.45 12.94
C LEU A 146 -7.97 -17.67 13.01
N THR A 147 -7.57 -18.75 12.36
CA THR A 147 -8.12 -20.07 12.61
C THR A 147 -7.54 -20.53 13.93
N ILE A 148 -8.39 -20.58 14.96
CA ILE A 148 -8.04 -21.23 16.20
C ILE A 148 -8.36 -22.70 15.98
N ASP A 149 -7.32 -23.52 15.79
CA ASP A 149 -7.41 -24.97 15.81
C ASP A 149 -7.67 -25.50 17.23
#